data_AF-A0AAI8VJ88-F1
#
_entry.id   AF-A0AAI8VJ88-F1
#
_cell.length_a   1.000
_cell.length_b   1.000
_cell.length_c   1.000
_cell.angle_alpha   90.00
_cell.angle_beta   90.00
_cell.angle_gamma   90.00
#
_symmetry.space_group_name_H-M   'P 1'
#
loop_
_entity.id
_entity.type
_entity.pdbx_description
1 polymer ?
#
loop_
_entity_poly.entity_id
_entity_poly.type
_entity_poly.pdbx_seq_one_letter_code
_entity_poly.pdbx_strand_id
1 'polypeptide(L)'
;MPALKIRMWHFPKSIMTKLKDESTAKTGDTWISTYGATMGVLWKTITRAKLPLLNPDLDTKTILAHGLNTRAKMQPPLTDNFMGNAVALPRTEPRAIRDILADGNLTEMAAAVRWPHPQFEGYCFILPSRAGMEAEGSDEGLEVIVCLEESCHDRLFQDEELQRYAQPRGFDA
;
A
#
# COMPACT_ATOMS: atom_id res chain seq x y z
N MET A 1 15.07 -18.82 -10.64
CA MET A 1 13.97 -18.73 -9.66
C MET A 1 13.06 -19.94 -9.82
N PRO A 2 12.63 -20.62 -8.73
CA PRO A 2 11.73 -21.76 -8.81
C PRO A 2 10.32 -21.39 -9.32
N ALA A 3 9.57 -22.37 -9.84
CA ALA A 3 8.18 -22.17 -10.28
C ALA A 3 7.25 -21.78 -9.12
N LEU A 4 6.29 -20.88 -9.38
CA LEU A 4 5.34 -20.38 -8.38
C LEU A 4 4.14 -21.32 -8.22
N LYS A 5 3.63 -21.43 -6.98
CA LYS A 5 2.43 -22.22 -6.65
C LYS A 5 1.53 -21.44 -5.70
N ILE A 6 0.23 -21.43 -5.97
CA ILE A 6 -0.80 -20.81 -5.10
C ILE A 6 -1.20 -21.81 -4.01
N ARG A 7 -1.30 -21.34 -2.75
CA ARG A 7 -1.72 -22.13 -1.59
C ARG A 7 -2.61 -21.29 -0.69
N MET A 8 -3.65 -21.89 -0.13
CA MET A 8 -4.53 -21.27 0.86
C MET A 8 -4.10 -21.68 2.26
N TRP A 9 -4.13 -20.72 3.19
CA TRP A 9 -3.87 -20.95 4.61
C TRP A 9 -5.07 -20.46 5.40
N HIS A 10 -5.63 -21.32 6.26
CA HIS A 10 -6.73 -20.96 7.14
C HIS A 10 -6.18 -20.58 8.52
N PHE A 11 -6.60 -19.42 9.04
CA PHE A 11 -6.35 -19.00 10.41
C PHE A 11 -7.66 -19.17 11.21
N PRO A 12 -7.77 -20.21 12.07
CA PRO A 12 -8.95 -20.38 12.90
C PRO A 12 -9.18 -19.18 13.81
N LYS A 13 -10.45 -18.86 14.11
CA LYS A 13 -10.81 -17.74 15.00
C LYS A 13 -10.10 -17.82 16.35
N SER A 14 -10.02 -19.01 16.96
CA SER A 14 -9.33 -19.24 18.23
C SER A 14 -7.83 -18.89 18.15
N ILE A 15 -7.17 -19.23 17.04
CA ILE A 15 -5.76 -18.90 16.80
C ILE A 15 -5.57 -17.42 16.57
N MET A 16 -6.47 -16.77 15.82
CA MET A 16 -6.42 -15.31 15.62
C MET A 16 -6.62 -14.53 16.92
N THR A 17 -7.51 -14.99 17.80
CA THR A 17 -7.68 -14.40 19.14
C THR A 17 -6.38 -14.53 19.93
N LYS A 18 -5.84 -15.75 20.06
CA LYS A 18 -4.56 -16.00 20.74
C LYS A 18 -3.43 -15.13 20.18
N LEU A 19 -3.33 -15.04 18.85
CA LEU A 19 -2.31 -14.25 18.17
C LEU A 19 -2.43 -12.75 18.50
N LYS A 20 -3.64 -12.22 18.51
CA LYS A 20 -3.90 -10.83 18.90
C LYS A 20 -3.52 -10.59 20.36
N ASP A 21 -3.90 -11.50 21.25
CA ASP A 21 -3.62 -11.39 22.68
C ASP A 21 -2.10 -11.40 22.92
N GLU A 22 -1.35 -12.33 22.32
CA GLU A 22 0.11 -12.38 22.39
C GLU A 22 0.78 -11.11 21.83
N SER A 23 0.23 -10.56 20.73
CA SER A 23 0.74 -9.33 20.11
C SER A 23 0.45 -8.08 20.97
N THR A 24 -0.60 -8.12 21.78
CA THR A 24 -1.02 -7.01 22.66
C THR A 24 -0.39 -7.13 24.06
N ALA A 25 -0.04 -8.34 24.51
CA ALA A 25 0.47 -8.58 25.87
C ALA A 25 1.76 -7.81 26.21
N LYS A 26 2.52 -7.35 25.20
CA LYS A 26 3.75 -6.58 25.39
C LYS A 26 3.61 -5.09 25.05
N THR A 27 2.41 -4.62 24.71
CA THR A 27 2.19 -3.20 24.43
C THR A 27 1.77 -2.48 25.70
N GLY A 28 2.36 -1.30 25.95
CA GLY A 28 1.69 -0.25 26.71
C GLY A 28 0.48 0.27 25.91
N ASP A 29 0.46 1.56 25.56
CA ASP A 29 -0.70 2.20 24.90
C ASP A 29 -0.85 1.92 23.38
N THR A 30 -0.08 0.98 22.82
CA THR A 30 -0.07 0.71 21.38
C THR A 30 -1.21 -0.25 20.99
N TRP A 31 -2.24 0.29 20.33
CA TRP A 31 -3.32 -0.55 19.80
C TRP A 31 -2.85 -1.45 18.64
N ILE A 32 -3.21 -2.73 18.71
CA ILE A 32 -2.92 -3.77 17.72
C ILE A 32 -4.22 -4.38 17.18
N SER A 33 -4.39 -4.36 15.86
CA SER A 33 -5.50 -5.05 15.19
C SER A 33 -5.18 -6.53 14.96
N THR A 34 -6.22 -7.37 14.87
CA THR A 34 -6.06 -8.78 14.45
C THR A 34 -5.39 -8.88 13.07
N TYR A 35 -5.72 -7.94 12.18
CA TYR A 35 -5.10 -7.85 10.85
C TYR A 35 -3.60 -7.56 10.95
N GLY A 36 -3.20 -6.57 11.75
CA GLY A 36 -1.79 -6.23 11.97
C GLY A 36 -1.00 -7.40 12.55
N ALA A 37 -1.55 -8.07 13.56
CA ALA A 37 -0.96 -9.28 14.14
C ALA A 37 -0.76 -10.40 13.11
N THR A 38 -1.78 -10.64 12.28
CA THR A 38 -1.72 -11.66 11.22
C THR A 38 -0.69 -11.32 10.15
N MET A 39 -0.69 -10.08 9.66
CA MET A 39 0.26 -9.61 8.65
C MET A 39 1.70 -9.59 9.17
N GLY A 40 1.91 -9.25 10.45
CA GLY A 40 3.22 -9.30 11.09
C GLY A 40 3.82 -10.72 11.12
N VAL A 41 3.01 -11.72 11.50
CA VAL A 41 3.44 -13.13 11.43
C VAL A 41 3.73 -13.58 10.00
N LEU A 42 2.87 -13.21 9.06
CA LEU A 42 3.07 -13.56 7.64
C LEU A 42 4.37 -12.95 7.12
N TRP A 43 4.64 -11.67 7.38
CA TRP A 43 5.88 -11.03 6.97
C TRP A 43 7.11 -11.73 7.53
N LYS A 44 7.10 -12.01 8.84
CA LYS A 44 8.20 -12.72 9.52
C LYS A 44 8.43 -14.11 8.94
N THR A 45 7.37 -14.90 8.77
CA THR A 45 7.46 -16.29 8.30
C THR A 45 7.84 -16.39 6.82
N ILE A 46 7.32 -15.49 5.97
CA ILE A 46 7.68 -15.40 4.54
C ILE A 46 9.14 -14.97 4.39
N THR A 47 9.59 -13.96 5.13
CA THR A 47 11.00 -13.52 5.14
C THR A 47 11.91 -14.67 5.52
N ARG A 48 11.58 -15.42 6.59
CA ARG A 48 12.35 -16.60 7.02
C ARG A 48 12.41 -17.68 5.94
N ALA A 49 11.27 -17.98 5.30
CA ALA A 49 11.18 -19.02 4.28
C ALA A 49 12.02 -18.71 3.02
N LYS A 50 12.29 -17.43 2.76
CA LYS A 50 13.09 -16.99 1.61
C LYS A 50 14.61 -17.04 1.84
N LEU A 51 15.09 -17.14 3.08
CA LEU A 51 16.53 -17.09 3.39
C LEU A 51 17.36 -18.12 2.61
N PRO A 52 17.01 -19.42 2.59
CA PRO A 52 17.85 -20.42 1.92
C PRO A 52 17.89 -20.23 0.40
N LEU A 53 16.84 -19.63 -0.18
CA LEU A 53 16.74 -19.39 -1.61
C LEU A 53 17.50 -18.14 -2.06
N LEU A 54 17.46 -17.07 -1.25
CA LEU A 54 17.96 -15.76 -1.64
C LEU A 54 19.32 -15.41 -1.03
N ASN A 55 19.72 -16.09 0.05
CA ASN A 55 20.94 -15.82 0.83
C ASN A 55 21.22 -14.30 1.01
N PRO A 56 20.26 -13.52 1.55
CA PRO A 56 20.40 -12.08 1.61
C PRO A 56 21.35 -11.65 2.76
N ASP A 57 21.93 -10.47 2.64
CA ASP A 57 22.53 -9.78 3.79
C ASP A 57 21.42 -9.44 4.80
N LEU A 58 21.58 -9.83 6.07
CA LEU A 58 20.60 -9.60 7.12
C LEU A 58 20.45 -8.13 7.52
N ASP A 59 21.38 -7.25 7.14
CA ASP A 59 21.24 -5.78 7.23
C ASP A 59 20.40 -5.17 6.12
N THR A 60 20.08 -5.93 5.07
CA THR A 60 19.18 -5.46 4.00
C THR A 60 17.83 -5.10 4.59
N LYS A 61 17.36 -3.88 4.28
CA LYS A 61 16.05 -3.41 4.72
C LYS A 61 14.96 -3.86 3.74
N THR A 62 13.86 -4.36 4.28
CA THR A 62 12.68 -4.75 3.51
C THR A 62 11.44 -4.03 4.04
N ILE A 63 10.40 -3.98 3.21
CA ILE A 63 9.09 -3.42 3.58
C ILE A 63 8.02 -4.49 3.39
N LEU A 64 6.92 -4.36 4.13
CA LEU A 64 5.66 -5.01 3.81
C LEU A 64 4.69 -3.95 3.28
N ALA A 65 4.21 -4.12 2.05
CA ALA A 65 3.15 -3.31 1.47
C ALA A 65 1.80 -4.05 1.54
N HIS A 66 0.71 -3.34 1.80
CA HIS A 66 -0.61 -3.93 1.93
C HIS A 66 -1.72 -2.95 1.53
N GLY A 67 -2.85 -3.48 1.06
CA GLY A 67 -3.99 -2.65 0.64
C GLY A 67 -4.97 -2.37 1.77
N LEU A 68 -5.46 -1.13 1.86
CA LEU A 68 -6.49 -0.69 2.79
C LEU A 68 -7.65 -0.03 2.08
N ASN A 69 -8.87 -0.27 2.55
CA ASN A 69 -10.08 0.42 2.10
C ASN A 69 -10.09 1.86 2.66
N THR A 70 -10.11 2.85 1.78
CA THR A 70 -10.09 4.28 2.16
C THR A 70 -11.45 4.95 2.14
N ARG A 71 -12.54 4.24 1.78
CA ARG A 71 -13.89 4.83 1.65
C ARG A 71 -14.30 5.69 2.86
N ALA A 72 -14.14 5.14 4.07
CA ALA A 72 -14.49 5.81 5.33
C ALA A 72 -13.55 6.96 5.73
N LYS A 73 -12.46 7.17 4.98
CA LYS A 73 -11.45 8.21 5.24
C LYS A 73 -11.50 9.35 4.22
N MET A 74 -12.33 9.24 3.18
CA MET A 74 -12.58 10.32 2.24
C MET A 74 -13.41 11.42 2.91
N GLN A 75 -13.33 12.65 2.39
CA GLN A 75 -14.12 13.77 2.86
C GLN A 75 -14.91 14.37 1.68
N PRO A 76 -16.23 14.09 1.56
CA PRO A 76 -17.05 13.25 2.44
C PRO A 76 -16.73 11.74 2.30
N PRO A 77 -17.08 10.90 3.30
CA PRO A 77 -16.91 9.45 3.19
C PRO A 77 -17.66 8.87 1.98
N LEU A 78 -17.02 7.95 1.28
CA LEU A 78 -17.65 7.26 0.16
C LEU A 78 -18.69 6.27 0.67
N THR A 79 -19.80 6.15 -0.06
CA THR A 79 -20.90 5.24 0.28
C THR A 79 -20.51 3.79 0.05
N ASP A 80 -21.22 2.86 0.70
CA ASP A 80 -21.00 1.42 0.49
C ASP A 80 -21.33 0.97 -0.94
N ASN A 81 -22.18 1.74 -1.64
CA ASN A 81 -22.54 1.52 -3.04
C ASN A 81 -21.55 2.16 -4.03
N PHE A 82 -20.45 2.75 -3.56
CA PHE A 82 -19.43 3.31 -4.43
C PHE A 82 -18.81 2.23 -5.34
N MET A 83 -19.05 2.36 -6.65
CA MET A 83 -18.67 1.36 -7.68
C MET A 83 -17.23 1.53 -8.20
N GLY A 84 -16.45 2.48 -7.66
CA GLY A 84 -15.05 2.70 -8.01
C GLY A 84 -14.05 2.05 -7.06
N ASN A 85 -12.75 2.31 -7.29
CA ASN A 85 -11.66 1.88 -6.42
C ASN A 85 -11.34 2.95 -5.37
N ALA A 86 -11.28 2.55 -4.09
CA ALA A 86 -10.91 3.41 -2.97
C ALA A 86 -9.92 2.64 -2.08
N VAL A 87 -8.68 2.56 -2.57
CA VAL A 87 -7.61 1.75 -1.98
C VAL A 87 -6.37 2.62 -1.75
N ALA A 88 -5.80 2.56 -0.55
CA ALA A 88 -4.44 2.98 -0.29
C ALA A 88 -3.54 1.76 -0.19
N LEU A 89 -2.25 1.91 -0.53
CA LEU A 89 -1.24 0.86 -0.44
C LEU A 89 -0.16 1.20 0.59
N PRO A 90 -0.47 1.33 1.90
CA PRO A 90 0.54 1.52 2.94
C PRO A 90 1.72 0.56 2.83
N ARG A 91 2.87 1.04 3.29
CA ARG A 91 4.03 0.22 3.58
C ARG A 91 4.49 0.43 5.02
N THR A 92 5.12 -0.59 5.58
CA THR A 92 5.89 -0.45 6.81
C THR A 92 7.12 0.43 6.57
N GLU A 93 7.64 1.04 7.62
CA GLU A 93 9.00 1.59 7.58
C GLU A 93 10.02 0.49 7.19
N PRO A 94 11.06 0.82 6.39
CA PRO A 94 12.10 -0.13 6.03
C PRO A 94 12.77 -0.73 7.28
N ARG A 95 12.77 -2.06 7.36
CA ARG A 95 13.29 -2.79 8.52
C ARG A 95 14.29 -3.86 8.08
N ALA A 96 15.40 -3.99 8.80
CA ALA A 96 16.41 -4.98 8.51
C ALA A 96 15.85 -6.40 8.67
N ILE A 97 16.30 -7.34 7.83
CA ILE A 97 15.88 -8.74 7.90
C ILE A 97 16.15 -9.32 9.29
N ARG A 98 17.29 -9.00 9.92
CA ARG A 98 17.60 -9.44 11.30
C ARG A 98 16.51 -9.02 12.30
N ASP A 99 16.02 -7.79 12.21
CA ASP A 99 15.03 -7.25 13.15
C ASP A 99 13.65 -7.86 12.94
N ILE A 100 13.31 -8.21 11.69
CA ILE A 100 12.07 -8.93 11.38
C ILE A 100 12.12 -10.34 12.00
N LEU A 101 13.28 -10.99 11.94
CA LEU A 101 13.45 -12.37 12.38
C LEU A 101 13.70 -12.52 13.87
N ALA A 102 14.10 -11.46 14.58
CA ALA A 102 14.36 -11.45 16.04
C ALA A 102 13.27 -12.13 16.88
N ASP A 103 13.65 -12.92 17.87
CA ASP A 103 12.68 -13.66 18.69
C ASP A 103 11.86 -12.74 19.59
N GLY A 104 10.61 -13.13 19.84
CA GLY A 104 9.72 -12.39 20.74
C GLY A 104 9.24 -11.02 20.24
N ASN A 105 9.56 -10.64 19.00
CA ASN A 105 9.25 -9.32 18.41
C ASN A 105 7.85 -9.19 17.77
N LEU A 106 6.91 -10.08 18.15
CA LEU A 106 5.63 -10.19 17.46
C LEU A 106 4.81 -8.88 17.55
N THR A 107 4.85 -8.25 18.72
CA THR A 107 4.22 -6.95 18.98
C THR A 107 4.74 -5.87 18.04
N GLU A 108 6.05 -5.80 17.85
CA GLU A 108 6.72 -4.84 16.98
C GLU A 108 6.35 -5.09 15.51
N MET A 109 6.27 -6.35 15.09
CA MET A 109 5.83 -6.69 13.73
C MET A 109 4.36 -6.36 13.51
N ALA A 110 3.52 -6.60 14.50
CA ALA A 110 2.10 -6.25 14.44
C ALA A 110 1.90 -4.72 14.42
N ALA A 111 2.67 -3.98 15.22
CA ALA A 111 2.63 -2.52 15.29
C ALA A 111 3.19 -1.85 14.03
N ALA A 112 4.14 -2.49 13.34
CA ALA A 112 4.67 -1.98 12.08
C ALA A 112 3.59 -1.93 10.99
N VAL A 113 2.59 -2.83 11.04
CA VAL A 113 1.44 -2.85 10.13
C VAL A 113 0.37 -1.86 10.62
N ARG A 114 0.67 -0.56 10.46
CA ARG A 114 -0.21 0.55 10.83
C ARG A 114 -0.66 1.34 9.59
N TRP A 115 -1.70 2.15 9.79
CA TRP A 115 -2.20 3.10 8.81
C TRP A 115 -1.04 3.97 8.29
N PRO A 116 -0.94 4.20 6.97
CA PRO A 116 0.22 4.89 6.40
C PRO A 116 0.29 6.33 6.91
N HIS A 117 1.52 6.77 7.13
CA HIS A 117 1.92 8.10 6.67
C HIS A 117 2.23 7.93 5.17
N PRO A 118 1.31 8.25 4.25
CA PRO A 118 1.57 8.05 2.83
C PRO A 118 2.66 9.02 2.38
N GLN A 119 3.90 8.56 2.33
CA GLN A 119 4.91 9.15 1.46
C GLN A 119 4.86 8.35 0.15
N PHE A 120 3.93 8.69 -0.73
CA PHE A 120 3.86 8.15 -2.08
C PHE A 120 3.99 9.29 -3.08
N GLU A 121 5.20 9.48 -3.59
CA GLU A 121 5.52 10.28 -4.78
C GLU A 121 5.54 9.33 -6.01
N GLY A 122 5.09 9.78 -7.16
CA GLY A 122 5.45 9.19 -8.47
C GLY A 122 4.49 8.17 -9.05
N TYR A 123 3.25 8.04 -8.55
CA TYR A 123 2.27 7.17 -9.19
C TYR A 123 1.44 7.90 -10.25
N CYS A 124 1.12 7.16 -11.31
CA CYS A 124 0.39 7.63 -12.48
C CYS A 124 -0.80 6.68 -12.74
N PHE A 125 -2.03 7.20 -12.72
CA PHE A 125 -3.22 6.47 -13.16
C PHE A 125 -3.57 6.88 -14.58
N ILE A 126 -3.70 5.89 -15.47
CA ILE A 126 -4.25 6.09 -16.81
C ILE A 126 -5.73 5.73 -16.74
N LEU A 127 -6.60 6.73 -16.87
CA LEU A 127 -8.04 6.52 -16.97
C LEU A 127 -8.39 6.12 -18.42
N PRO A 128 -9.38 5.23 -18.61
CA PRO A 128 -9.78 4.82 -19.95
C PRO A 128 -10.26 6.01 -20.79
N SER A 129 -10.11 5.90 -22.11
CA SER A 129 -10.58 6.92 -23.05
C SER A 129 -12.09 7.18 -22.87
N ARG A 130 -12.53 8.43 -23.03
CA ARG A 130 -13.96 8.82 -22.99
C ARG A 130 -14.79 8.31 -24.19
N ALA A 131 -14.39 7.21 -24.81
CA ALA A 131 -15.13 6.58 -25.89
C ALA A 131 -16.55 6.26 -25.40
N GLY A 132 -17.54 6.99 -25.93
CA GLY A 132 -18.96 6.86 -25.58
C GLY A 132 -19.57 8.00 -24.74
N MET A 133 -18.82 9.05 -24.37
CA MET A 133 -19.41 10.29 -23.84
C MET A 133 -19.61 11.30 -24.98
N GLU A 134 -20.74 11.18 -25.69
CA GLU A 134 -21.14 12.08 -26.78
C GLU A 134 -21.55 13.46 -26.22
N ALA A 135 -20.57 14.31 -25.96
CA ALA A 135 -20.78 15.75 -25.88
C ALA A 135 -20.12 16.37 -27.11
N GLU A 136 -20.87 17.13 -27.91
CA GLU A 136 -20.34 17.81 -29.09
C GLU A 136 -19.09 18.63 -28.71
N GLY A 137 -17.96 18.30 -29.33
CA GLY A 137 -16.67 18.98 -29.11
C GLY A 137 -15.72 18.34 -28.11
N SER A 138 -15.98 17.13 -27.58
CA SER A 138 -14.98 16.40 -26.79
C SER A 138 -13.88 15.80 -27.70
N ASP A 139 -12.64 16.21 -27.46
CA ASP A 139 -11.46 15.56 -28.06
C ASP A 139 -11.29 14.17 -27.42
N GLU A 140 -11.27 13.11 -28.22
CA GLU A 140 -11.10 11.74 -27.74
C GLU A 140 -9.67 11.54 -27.21
N GLY A 141 -9.50 11.25 -25.92
CA GLY A 141 -8.17 11.11 -25.31
C GLY A 141 -8.16 10.35 -23.98
N LEU A 142 -6.95 10.11 -23.46
CA LEU A 142 -6.70 9.51 -22.14
C LEU A 142 -6.52 10.62 -21.09
N GLU A 143 -7.04 10.38 -19.89
CA GLU A 143 -6.76 11.25 -18.73
C GLU A 143 -5.72 10.58 -17.85
N VAL A 144 -4.68 11.34 -17.49
CA VAL A 144 -3.54 10.85 -16.72
C VAL A 144 -3.43 11.63 -15.42
N ILE A 145 -3.61 10.94 -14.28
CA ILE A 145 -3.46 11.54 -12.95
C ILE A 145 -2.09 11.19 -12.42
N VAL A 146 -1.25 12.21 -12.20
CA VAL A 146 0.10 12.08 -11.65
C VAL A 146 0.14 12.72 -10.26
N CYS A 147 0.70 12.02 -9.28
CA CYS A 147 0.89 12.54 -7.92
C CYS A 147 2.39 12.69 -7.62
N LEU A 148 2.85 13.92 -7.40
CA LEU A 148 4.23 14.29 -7.05
C LEU A 148 4.23 15.39 -5.97
N GLU A 149 5.41 15.80 -5.49
CA GLU A 149 5.55 17.02 -4.70
C GLU A 149 5.16 18.25 -5.53
N GLU A 150 4.67 19.28 -4.84
CA GLU A 150 4.32 20.57 -5.43
C GLU A 150 5.44 21.15 -6.31
N SER A 151 6.68 21.14 -5.82
CA SER A 151 7.85 21.61 -6.58
C SER A 151 8.15 20.80 -7.85
N CYS A 152 7.71 19.54 -7.93
CA CYS A 152 7.84 18.71 -9.12
C CYS A 152 6.73 19.06 -10.13
N HIS A 153 5.52 19.34 -9.67
CA HIS A 153 4.43 19.85 -10.51
C HIS A 153 4.79 21.20 -11.15
N ASP A 154 5.38 22.13 -10.39
CA ASP A 154 5.83 23.43 -10.93
C ASP A 154 6.80 23.28 -12.11
N ARG A 155 7.69 22.28 -12.03
CA ARG A 155 8.65 21.95 -13.10
C ARG A 155 7.97 21.25 -14.27
N LEU A 156 7.06 20.30 -14.02
CA LEU A 156 6.29 19.63 -15.07
C LEU A 156 5.41 20.60 -15.86
N PHE A 157 4.83 21.61 -15.20
CA PHE A 157 4.07 22.65 -15.89
C PHE A 157 4.92 23.49 -16.84
N GLN A 158 6.24 23.49 -16.69
CA GLN A 158 7.20 24.22 -17.53
C GLN A 158 7.96 23.31 -18.50
N ASP A 159 7.70 22.00 -18.50
CA ASP A 159 8.45 21.04 -19.32
C ASP A 159 8.04 21.14 -20.81
N GLU A 160 8.96 21.61 -21.65
CA GLU A 160 8.71 21.86 -23.08
C GLU A 160 8.42 20.59 -23.88
N GLU A 161 8.83 19.41 -23.40
CA GLU A 161 8.55 18.14 -24.08
C GLU A 161 7.14 17.65 -23.73
N LEU A 162 6.77 17.68 -22.45
CA LEU A 162 5.44 17.30 -21.98
C LEU A 162 4.35 18.17 -22.60
N GLN A 163 4.58 19.49 -22.67
CA GLN A 163 3.63 20.45 -23.26
C GLN A 163 3.35 20.20 -24.76
N ARG A 164 4.20 19.45 -25.47
CA ARG A 164 3.95 19.07 -26.88
C ARG A 164 2.84 18.01 -27.00
N TYR A 165 2.62 17.23 -25.95
CA TYR A 165 1.77 16.03 -26.00
C TYR A 165 0.62 16.07 -24.99
N ALA A 166 0.74 16.84 -23.92
CA ALA A 166 -0.24 16.91 -22.85
C ALA A 166 -0.53 18.36 -22.46
N GLN A 167 -1.79 18.63 -22.10
CA GLN A 167 -2.26 19.92 -21.62
C GLN A 167 -2.72 19.78 -20.16
N PRO A 168 -2.37 20.72 -19.27
CA PRO A 168 -2.87 20.69 -17.91
C PRO A 168 -4.39 20.86 -17.91
N ARG A 169 -5.10 20.01 -17.17
CA ARG A 169 -6.54 20.11 -16.92
C ARG A 169 -6.74 20.31 -15.43
N GLY A 170 -7.45 21.35 -15.04
CA GLY A 170 -7.75 21.64 -13.63
C GLY A 170 -8.74 20.63 -13.05
N PHE A 171 -8.64 20.36 -11.75
CA PHE A 171 -9.77 19.94 -10.93
C PHE A 171 -10.54 21.21 -10.55
N ASP A 172 -11.15 21.89 -11.52
CA ASP A 172 -12.12 22.93 -11.15
C ASP A 172 -13.33 22.20 -10.56
N ALA A 173 -13.57 22.49 -9.28
CA ALA A 173 -14.68 21.96 -8.48
C ALA A 173 -16.06 22.35 -9.04
#